data_AF-A0A2T1BXG6-F1
#
_entry.id   AF-A0A2T1BXG6-F1
#
_cell.length_a   1.000
_cell.length_b   1.000
_cell.length_c   1.000
_cell.angle_alpha   90.00
_cell.angle_beta   90.00
_cell.angle_gamma   90.00
#
_symmetry.space_group_name_H-M   'P 1'
#
loop_
_entity.id
_entity.type
_entity.pdbx_description
1 polymer ?
#
loop_
_entity_poly.entity_id
_entity_poly.type
_entity_poly.pdbx_seq_one_letter_code
_entity_poly.pdbx_strand_id
1 'polypeptide(L)'
;MRIKDWQEFLVPVNQLWREWRGQQMLVSSTSEAETSNGVSSAEELEPKTTAEENGVNPRMFKPRIAFGGWTAFWLSLTVIMSTTSMAGYWLLTSPPATTDCQNNSLLMSDGEKLYCAQKKAESGKLKDIQAGMAIAINLPQDHPLYNEGQRLIGEWSLDLLRLGQEKVDKGDMKAATAIVKQIPAQSLHYQEVQAKTKRWQKQWQSGSEIEKNFQTAIEAQRWEIARQEVDNLYDSSSDYWRFQTREKLLAQLVAEREGWQLLKRARESAKYQNLGDISAAITLSNRIKPKTHARTLAQTDRNQWSQVVLKAVALKYQQQDFTSAIALAKQVPKDVPVAGLAKDWLALSQASQKAQTKQDSDLLKALSALRQIRPESPLYKQAQAKIAIWKQQLQSYTQQHLA
;
A
#
# COMPACT_ATOMS: atom_id res chain seq x y z
N MET A 1 -16.32 23.28 -57.60
CA MET A 1 -15.26 24.25 -57.94
C MET A 1 -13.92 23.56 -57.77
N ARG A 2 -13.03 23.61 -58.77
CA ARG A 2 -11.82 22.76 -58.90
C ARG A 2 -10.76 23.05 -57.82
N ILE A 3 -10.08 21.99 -57.38
CA ILE A 3 -9.22 21.84 -56.19
C ILE A 3 -7.76 22.35 -56.37
N LYS A 4 -7.44 23.19 -57.37
CA LYS A 4 -6.04 23.41 -57.76
C LYS A 4 -5.28 24.63 -57.23
N ASP A 5 -5.91 25.62 -56.59
CA ASP A 5 -5.22 26.92 -56.37
C ASP A 5 -5.07 27.39 -54.91
N TRP A 6 -4.96 26.48 -53.92
CA TRP A 6 -4.87 26.89 -52.48
C TRP A 6 -3.67 26.29 -51.69
N GLN A 7 -2.55 26.01 -52.34
CA GLN A 7 -1.40 25.34 -51.70
C GLN A 7 -0.41 26.22 -50.91
N GLU A 8 -0.57 27.54 -50.81
CA GLU A 8 0.54 28.40 -50.31
C GLU A 8 0.47 28.86 -48.83
N PHE A 9 -0.58 28.55 -48.05
CA PHE A 9 -0.67 29.06 -46.65
C PHE A 9 -1.07 28.05 -45.56
N LEU A 10 -0.95 26.75 -45.81
CA LEU A 10 -1.22 25.73 -44.79
C LEU A 10 -0.15 24.64 -44.83
N VAL A 11 0.46 24.33 -43.68
CA VAL A 11 1.28 23.12 -43.54
C VAL A 11 0.38 21.93 -43.85
N PRO A 12 0.64 21.16 -44.91
CA PRO A 12 -0.25 20.09 -45.31
C PRO A 12 -0.24 19.00 -44.22
N VAL A 13 -1.44 18.47 -43.90
CA VAL A 13 -1.72 17.55 -42.78
C VAL A 13 -0.77 16.33 -42.74
N ASN A 14 -0.20 15.95 -43.88
CA ASN A 14 0.78 14.87 -44.03
C ASN A 14 2.20 15.22 -43.54
N GLN A 15 2.56 16.50 -43.37
CA GLN A 15 3.86 16.91 -42.81
C GLN A 15 3.87 16.91 -41.27
N LEU A 16 2.74 17.19 -40.60
CA LEU A 16 2.63 17.18 -39.13
C LEU A 16 2.94 15.81 -38.50
N TRP A 17 2.88 14.71 -39.28
CA TRP A 17 3.08 13.34 -38.80
C TRP A 17 4.52 12.82 -38.91
N ARG A 18 5.43 13.50 -39.62
CA ARG A 18 6.82 13.05 -39.79
C ARG A 18 7.74 13.44 -38.63
N GLU A 19 7.49 14.57 -37.97
CA GLU A 19 8.31 15.07 -36.86
C GLU A 19 8.02 14.34 -35.53
N TRP A 20 6.78 13.88 -35.31
CA TRP A 20 6.36 13.31 -34.01
C TRP A 20 6.97 11.93 -33.69
N ARG A 21 7.31 11.09 -34.68
CA ARG A 21 7.92 9.77 -34.44
C ARG A 21 9.36 9.84 -33.92
N GLY A 22 10.05 10.98 -34.05
CA GLY A 22 11.45 11.12 -33.64
C GLY A 22 11.67 11.41 -32.15
N GLN A 23 10.63 11.84 -31.41
CA GLN A 23 10.79 12.35 -30.04
C GLN A 23 10.44 11.36 -28.92
N GLN A 24 10.03 10.13 -29.24
CA GLN A 24 9.49 9.18 -28.26
C GLN A 24 10.55 8.42 -27.42
N MET A 25 11.85 8.70 -27.57
CA MET A 25 12.93 7.92 -26.92
C MET A 25 13.59 8.54 -25.68
N LEU A 26 13.18 9.72 -25.17
CA LEU A 26 14.01 10.43 -24.18
C LEU A 26 13.36 10.93 -22.88
N VAL A 27 12.11 10.58 -22.54
CA VAL A 27 11.51 11.08 -21.29
C VAL A 27 10.75 9.99 -20.52
N SER A 28 11.49 9.17 -19.78
CA SER A 28 10.94 8.28 -18.76
C SER A 28 11.87 8.18 -17.54
N SER A 29 11.91 9.23 -16.75
CA SER A 29 12.31 9.30 -15.32
C SER A 29 12.34 10.80 -15.00
N THR A 30 11.66 11.35 -14.01
CA THR A 30 11.61 11.04 -12.58
C THR A 30 10.40 11.78 -11.97
N SER A 31 9.81 11.26 -10.90
CA SER A 31 9.03 12.11 -9.96
C SER A 31 9.30 11.63 -8.54
N GLU A 32 10.06 12.45 -7.83
CA GLU A 32 10.32 12.37 -6.39
C GLU A 32 9.04 12.67 -5.58
N ALA A 33 8.90 12.00 -4.44
CA ALA A 33 7.87 12.24 -3.45
C ALA A 33 8.55 12.71 -2.16
N GLU A 34 8.23 13.93 -1.72
CA GLU A 34 8.69 14.53 -0.48
C GLU A 34 7.89 14.02 0.73
N THR A 35 8.61 13.82 1.82
CA THR A 35 8.15 13.41 3.14
C THR A 35 7.84 14.63 4.02
N SER A 36 6.83 14.51 4.88
CA SER A 36 6.50 15.50 5.91
C SER A 36 6.31 14.78 7.26
N ASN A 37 7.25 15.01 8.18
CA ASN A 37 7.17 14.67 9.61
C ASN A 37 6.58 15.85 10.40
N GLY A 38 5.82 15.56 11.46
CA GLY A 38 5.39 16.52 12.47
C GLY A 38 5.06 15.81 13.79
N VAL A 39 5.74 16.23 14.86
CA VAL A 39 5.74 15.71 16.25
C VAL A 39 5.01 16.69 17.17
N SER A 40 4.36 16.19 18.24
CA SER A 40 4.23 16.77 19.61
C SER A 40 3.07 16.04 20.33
N SER A 41 3.26 15.28 21.41
CA SER A 41 3.54 15.64 22.83
C SER A 41 2.36 16.27 23.60
N ALA A 42 2.33 15.95 24.90
CA ALA A 42 1.42 16.36 26.01
C ALA A 42 0.15 15.48 26.15
N GLU A 43 -0.38 15.12 27.32
CA GLU A 43 0.04 15.20 28.74
C GLU A 43 -0.97 14.35 29.55
N GLU A 44 -0.53 13.88 30.70
CA GLU A 44 -1.19 12.97 31.66
C GLU A 44 -2.16 13.71 32.59
N LEU A 45 -3.23 13.05 33.06
CA LEU A 45 -3.98 13.41 34.28
C LEU A 45 -4.93 12.28 34.70
N GLU A 46 -4.61 11.62 35.82
CA GLU A 46 -5.51 10.77 36.61
C GLU A 46 -6.44 11.59 37.53
N PRO A 47 -7.60 11.05 37.92
CA PRO A 47 -8.35 11.54 39.08
C PRO A 47 -8.24 10.62 40.31
N LYS A 48 -8.00 11.28 41.44
CA LYS A 48 -8.08 10.81 42.83
C LYS A 48 -9.48 10.26 43.17
N THR A 49 -9.51 9.26 44.06
CA THR A 49 -10.61 9.09 45.03
C THR A 49 -10.09 8.57 46.38
N THR A 50 -10.52 9.30 47.40
CA THR A 50 -10.32 9.14 48.85
C THR A 50 -11.25 8.09 49.46
N ALA A 51 -10.78 7.38 50.49
CA ALA A 51 -11.59 6.85 51.59
C ALA A 51 -10.63 6.57 52.77
N GLU A 52 -10.56 7.42 53.78
CA GLU A 52 -11.44 7.52 54.96
C GLU A 52 -10.98 6.60 56.10
N GLU A 53 -10.61 7.30 57.17
CA GLU A 53 -9.99 6.89 58.42
C GLU A 53 -11.07 6.43 59.40
N ASN A 54 -10.88 5.29 60.06
CA ASN A 54 -11.66 4.95 61.25
C ASN A 54 -10.73 4.40 62.33
N GLY A 55 -10.46 5.25 63.32
CA GLY A 55 -9.74 4.92 64.52
C GLY A 55 -10.56 4.07 65.48
N VAL A 56 -9.90 3.09 66.09
CA VAL A 56 -10.37 2.43 67.31
C VAL A 56 -9.21 2.40 68.31
N ASN A 57 -9.38 3.13 69.41
CA ASN A 57 -8.48 3.18 70.56
C ASN A 57 -8.66 1.92 71.42
N PRO A 58 -7.62 1.10 71.69
CA PRO A 58 -7.75 0.00 72.65
C PRO A 58 -7.56 0.50 74.09
N ARG A 59 -8.53 0.17 74.95
CA ARG A 59 -8.42 0.33 76.42
C ARG A 59 -7.31 -0.58 76.95
N MET A 60 -6.28 0.00 77.56
CA MET A 60 -5.24 -0.71 78.29
C MET A 60 -5.79 -1.37 79.57
N PHE A 61 -5.78 -2.70 79.61
CA PHE A 61 -5.81 -3.48 80.86
C PHE A 61 -4.36 -3.73 81.31
N LYS A 62 -3.97 -3.25 82.50
CA LYS A 62 -2.69 -3.61 83.13
C LYS A 62 -2.93 -4.66 84.21
N PRO A 63 -2.61 -5.95 83.99
CA PRO A 63 -2.55 -6.91 85.09
C PRO A 63 -1.23 -6.71 85.85
N ARG A 64 -1.32 -6.54 87.18
CA ARG A 64 -0.17 -6.62 88.08
C ARG A 64 0.14 -8.09 88.33
N ILE A 65 1.21 -8.59 87.71
CA ILE A 65 1.77 -9.92 87.99
C ILE A 65 3.02 -9.72 88.86
N ALA A 66 2.98 -10.21 90.09
CA ALA A 66 4.12 -10.21 91.00
C ALA A 66 5.09 -11.33 90.61
N PHE A 67 6.29 -10.95 90.14
CA PHE A 67 7.34 -11.88 89.73
C PHE A 67 8.31 -12.15 90.89
N GLY A 68 8.33 -13.38 91.39
CA GLY A 68 9.39 -13.90 92.26
C GLY A 68 10.56 -14.40 91.40
N GLY A 69 11.80 -14.14 91.83
CA GLY A 69 13.04 -14.32 91.03
C GLY A 69 13.32 -15.71 90.43
N TRP A 70 12.53 -16.73 90.76
CA TRP A 70 12.67 -18.09 90.22
C TRP A 70 11.94 -18.32 88.87
N THR A 71 10.85 -17.58 88.59
CA THR A 71 10.10 -17.72 87.32
C THR A 71 10.71 -16.93 86.16
N ALA A 72 11.53 -15.92 86.45
CA ALA A 72 12.24 -15.13 85.44
C ALA A 72 13.33 -15.93 84.71
N PHE A 73 13.96 -16.91 85.39
CA PHE A 73 15.01 -17.73 84.82
C PHE A 73 14.47 -18.70 83.74
N TRP A 74 13.33 -19.35 84.01
CA TRP A 74 12.73 -20.30 83.05
C TRP A 74 12.06 -19.62 81.86
N LEU A 75 11.46 -18.43 82.04
CA LEU A 75 10.85 -17.68 80.93
C LEU A 75 11.87 -17.07 79.97
N SER A 76 13.06 -16.71 80.46
CA SER A 76 14.19 -16.28 79.63
C SER A 76 14.64 -17.40 78.66
N LEU A 77 14.74 -18.63 79.17
CA LEU A 77 15.24 -19.78 78.40
C LEU A 77 14.29 -20.20 77.25
N THR A 78 12.96 -20.07 77.45
CA THR A 78 11.97 -20.40 76.41
C THR A 78 11.86 -19.35 75.31
N VAL A 79 12.08 -18.07 75.65
CA VAL A 79 12.03 -16.99 74.66
C VAL A 79 13.22 -17.08 73.69
N ILE A 80 14.41 -17.46 74.18
CA ILE A 80 15.62 -17.58 73.35
C ILE A 80 15.54 -18.76 72.35
N MET A 81 14.87 -19.86 72.71
CA MET A 81 14.72 -21.03 71.82
C MET A 81 13.58 -20.87 70.80
N SER A 82 12.62 -19.97 71.03
CA SER A 82 11.50 -19.71 70.09
C SER A 82 11.86 -18.75 68.95
N THR A 83 12.82 -17.85 69.16
CA THR A 83 13.19 -16.82 68.18
C THR A 83 14.04 -17.35 67.02
N THR A 84 14.83 -18.41 67.23
CA THR A 84 15.58 -19.08 66.15
C THR A 84 14.67 -19.80 65.15
N SER A 85 13.53 -20.35 65.60
CA SER A 85 12.54 -20.95 64.70
C SER A 85 11.81 -19.93 63.84
N MET A 86 11.56 -18.72 64.38
CA MET A 86 10.79 -17.69 63.68
C MET A 86 11.58 -16.99 62.57
N ALA A 87 12.89 -16.80 62.75
CA ALA A 87 13.78 -16.28 61.70
C ALA A 87 13.89 -17.25 60.50
N GLY A 88 13.98 -18.56 60.78
CA GLY A 88 13.97 -19.58 59.72
C GLY A 88 12.65 -19.62 58.95
N TYR A 89 11.52 -19.49 59.65
CA TYR A 89 10.20 -19.38 59.02
C TYR A 89 10.06 -18.11 58.17
N TRP A 90 10.54 -16.96 58.65
CA TRP A 90 10.47 -15.70 57.90
C TRP A 90 11.32 -15.74 56.63
N LEU A 91 12.47 -16.42 56.62
CA LEU A 91 13.31 -16.60 55.43
C LEU A 91 12.67 -17.53 54.38
N LEU A 92 11.93 -18.55 54.84
CA LEU A 92 11.25 -19.53 53.97
C LEU A 92 9.90 -19.03 53.43
N THR A 93 9.25 -18.08 54.11
CA THR A 93 7.93 -17.54 53.71
C THR A 93 7.98 -16.12 53.16
N SER A 94 9.16 -15.48 53.11
CA SER A 94 9.30 -14.19 52.42
C SER A 94 9.11 -14.41 50.91
N PRO A 95 8.24 -13.64 50.23
CA PRO A 95 8.15 -13.71 48.77
C PRO A 95 9.54 -13.39 48.18
N PRO A 96 9.99 -14.11 47.14
CA PRO A 96 11.26 -13.80 46.51
C PRO A 96 11.23 -12.33 46.08
N ALA A 97 12.32 -11.59 46.35
CA ALA A 97 12.44 -10.19 45.96
C ALA A 97 12.05 -10.05 44.49
N THR A 98 11.09 -9.17 44.18
CA THR A 98 10.72 -8.89 42.79
C THR A 98 11.93 -8.25 42.12
N THR A 99 12.68 -9.02 41.35
CA THR A 99 13.83 -8.53 40.58
C THR A 99 13.39 -7.37 39.71
N ASP A 100 13.94 -6.18 39.93
CA ASP A 100 13.72 -5.02 39.07
C ASP A 100 14.45 -5.27 37.74
N CYS A 101 13.70 -5.75 36.74
CA CYS A 101 14.21 -6.01 35.40
C CYS A 101 14.58 -4.74 34.61
N GLN A 102 14.48 -3.54 35.22
CA GLN A 102 14.78 -2.26 34.56
C GLN A 102 16.20 -1.75 34.86
N ASN A 103 16.77 -2.01 36.04
CA ASN A 103 17.98 -1.33 36.49
C ASN A 103 19.14 -2.30 36.79
N ASN A 104 20.05 -2.40 35.81
CA ASN A 104 21.43 -2.90 35.91
C ASN A 104 21.69 -4.39 35.53
N SER A 105 21.71 -4.68 34.23
CA SER A 105 21.93 -6.02 33.65
C SER A 105 23.31 -6.65 33.88
N LEU A 106 24.32 -5.86 34.27
CA LEU A 106 25.71 -6.31 34.38
C LEU A 106 26.03 -7.09 35.66
N LEU A 107 25.25 -6.91 36.72
CA LEU A 107 25.46 -7.57 38.01
C LEU A 107 24.45 -8.69 38.28
N MET A 108 23.56 -8.97 37.33
CA MET A 108 22.51 -9.97 37.51
C MET A 108 23.10 -11.38 37.50
N SER A 109 22.64 -12.20 38.45
CA SER A 109 22.83 -13.65 38.42
C SER A 109 22.14 -14.25 37.18
N ASP A 110 22.56 -15.44 36.77
CA ASP A 110 21.99 -16.09 35.59
C ASP A 110 20.51 -16.45 35.79
N GLY A 111 20.07 -16.66 37.03
CA GLY A 111 18.65 -16.81 37.37
C GLY A 111 17.83 -15.55 37.18
N GLU A 112 18.34 -14.40 37.61
CA GLU A 112 17.69 -13.12 37.39
C GLU A 112 17.63 -12.77 35.90
N LYS A 113 18.69 -13.06 35.13
CA LYS A 113 18.71 -12.86 33.68
C LYS A 113 17.65 -13.72 32.99
N LEU A 114 17.56 -15.00 33.34
CA LEU A 114 16.59 -15.93 32.76
C LEU A 114 15.15 -15.55 33.14
N TYR A 115 14.92 -15.13 34.39
CA TYR A 115 13.61 -14.65 34.85
C TYR A 115 13.17 -13.37 34.13
N CYS A 116 14.05 -12.37 34.01
CA CYS A 116 13.73 -11.14 33.30
C CYS A 116 13.55 -11.36 31.79
N ALA A 117 14.30 -12.29 31.20
CA ALA A 117 14.08 -12.75 29.84
C ALA A 117 12.69 -13.37 29.65
N GLN A 118 12.26 -14.23 30.58
CA GLN A 118 10.91 -14.80 30.60
C GLN A 118 9.84 -13.71 30.69
N LYS A 119 9.97 -12.77 31.63
CA LYS A 119 9.05 -11.63 31.74
C LYS A 119 8.97 -10.78 30.48
N LYS A 120 10.08 -10.59 29.78
CA LYS A 120 10.08 -9.86 28.52
C LYS A 120 9.43 -10.66 27.39
N ALA A 121 9.67 -11.96 27.33
CA ALA A 121 9.09 -12.86 26.34
C ALA A 121 7.56 -13.01 26.45
N GLU A 122 6.97 -12.75 27.62
CA GLU A 122 5.50 -12.65 27.82
C GLU A 122 4.85 -11.61 26.89
N SER A 123 5.61 -10.66 26.34
CA SER A 123 5.12 -9.73 25.32
C SER A 123 4.69 -10.42 24.01
N GLY A 124 5.14 -11.66 23.79
CA GLY A 124 4.90 -12.43 22.56
C GLY A 124 5.62 -11.87 21.33
N LYS A 125 6.48 -10.83 21.48
CA LYS A 125 7.19 -10.21 20.36
C LYS A 125 8.40 -11.05 19.96
N LEU A 126 8.60 -11.20 18.65
CA LEU A 126 9.72 -11.95 18.08
C LEU A 126 11.07 -11.57 18.71
N LYS A 127 11.38 -10.27 18.82
CA LYS A 127 12.66 -9.79 19.37
C LYS A 127 12.86 -10.15 20.84
N ASP A 128 11.77 -10.15 21.61
CA ASP A 128 11.81 -10.40 23.05
C ASP A 128 12.01 -11.90 23.31
N ILE A 129 11.30 -12.75 22.56
CA ILE A 129 11.45 -14.20 22.58
C ILE A 129 12.87 -14.61 22.11
N GLN A 130 13.39 -13.99 21.05
CA GLN A 130 14.75 -14.22 20.56
C GLN A 130 15.81 -13.90 21.62
N ALA A 131 15.66 -12.77 22.30
CA ALA A 131 16.58 -12.36 23.36
C ALA A 131 16.56 -13.36 24.52
N GLY A 132 15.38 -13.85 24.91
CA GLY A 132 15.27 -14.88 25.94
C GLY A 132 15.89 -16.21 25.51
N MET A 133 15.60 -16.67 24.29
CA MET A 133 16.20 -17.90 23.76
C MET A 133 17.73 -17.85 23.76
N ALA A 134 18.33 -16.71 23.41
CA ALA A 134 19.78 -16.57 23.42
C ALA A 134 20.38 -16.75 24.82
N ILE A 135 19.64 -16.44 25.89
CA ILE A 135 20.08 -16.68 27.27
C ILE A 135 19.93 -18.16 27.61
N ALA A 136 18.77 -18.75 27.35
CA ALA A 136 18.48 -20.14 27.72
C ALA A 136 19.32 -21.17 26.94
N ILE A 137 19.62 -20.93 25.65
CA ILE A 137 20.41 -21.84 24.81
C ILE A 137 21.85 -21.97 25.30
N ASN A 138 22.40 -20.91 25.90
CA ASN A 138 23.80 -20.85 26.32
C ASN A 138 24.05 -21.39 27.74
N LEU A 139 23.03 -21.93 28.41
CA LEU A 139 23.18 -22.55 29.73
C LEU A 139 23.89 -23.92 29.59
N PRO A 140 25.03 -24.14 30.27
CA PRO A 140 25.71 -25.45 30.31
C PRO A 140 24.85 -26.56 30.91
N GLN A 141 25.12 -27.82 30.56
CA GLN A 141 24.35 -28.98 31.06
C GLN A 141 24.46 -29.19 32.58
N ASP A 142 25.57 -28.79 33.18
CA ASP A 142 25.83 -28.85 34.63
C ASP A 142 25.28 -27.64 35.39
N HIS A 143 24.69 -26.66 34.68
CA HIS A 143 24.14 -25.46 35.31
C HIS A 143 22.84 -25.77 36.09
N PRO A 144 22.65 -25.25 37.31
CA PRO A 144 21.45 -25.53 38.12
C PRO A 144 20.12 -25.19 37.44
N LEU A 145 20.11 -24.20 36.54
CA LEU A 145 18.93 -23.77 35.78
C LEU A 145 18.80 -24.43 34.40
N TYR A 146 19.63 -25.42 34.06
CA TYR A 146 19.62 -26.02 32.72
C TYR A 146 18.24 -26.57 32.34
N ASN A 147 17.62 -27.36 33.22
CA ASN A 147 16.30 -27.95 32.97
C ASN A 147 15.21 -26.89 32.77
N GLU A 148 15.26 -25.80 33.54
CA GLU A 148 14.34 -24.68 33.41
C GLU A 148 14.57 -23.93 32.08
N GLY A 149 15.83 -23.73 31.70
CA GLY A 149 16.20 -23.20 30.39
C GLY A 149 15.67 -24.06 29.23
N GLN A 150 15.78 -25.40 29.33
CA GLN A 150 15.23 -26.31 28.31
C GLN A 150 13.69 -26.25 28.24
N ARG A 151 13.01 -26.12 29.38
CA ARG A 151 11.56 -25.91 29.43
C ARG A 151 11.17 -24.62 28.69
N LEU A 152 11.84 -23.50 29.00
CA LEU A 152 11.61 -22.21 28.37
C LEU A 152 11.92 -22.21 26.86
N ILE A 153 12.99 -22.90 26.43
CA ILE A 153 13.28 -23.11 25.00
C ILE A 153 12.09 -23.80 24.32
N GLY A 154 11.52 -24.83 24.94
CA GLY A 154 10.33 -25.53 24.43
C GLY A 154 9.14 -24.59 24.23
N GLU A 155 8.79 -23.83 25.27
CA GLU A 155 7.65 -22.89 25.24
C GLU A 155 7.84 -21.80 24.17
N TRP A 156 8.98 -21.13 24.18
CA TRP A 156 9.29 -20.09 23.21
C TRP A 156 9.40 -20.61 21.78
N SER A 157 9.76 -21.89 21.60
CA SER A 157 9.73 -22.53 20.27
C SER A 157 8.30 -22.62 19.74
N LEU A 158 7.32 -22.95 20.58
CA LEU A 158 5.91 -22.96 20.21
C LEU A 158 5.39 -21.54 19.91
N ASP A 159 5.83 -20.54 20.67
CA ASP A 159 5.51 -19.14 20.36
C ASP A 159 6.06 -18.68 19.02
N LEU A 160 7.32 -19.00 18.70
CA LEU A 160 7.88 -18.71 17.38
C LEU A 160 7.15 -19.48 16.28
N LEU A 161 6.73 -20.72 16.54
CA LEU A 161 5.93 -21.51 15.59
C LEU A 161 4.56 -20.87 15.33
N ARG A 162 3.92 -20.29 16.35
CA ARG A 162 2.66 -19.53 16.24
C ARG A 162 2.86 -18.24 15.45
N LEU A 163 3.90 -17.45 15.78
CA LEU A 163 4.24 -16.25 15.01
C LEU A 163 4.54 -16.59 13.54
N GLY A 164 5.21 -17.72 13.28
CA GLY A 164 5.43 -18.24 11.94
C GLY A 164 4.11 -18.56 11.21
N GLN A 165 3.17 -19.21 11.89
CA GLN A 165 1.83 -19.50 11.34
C GLN A 165 1.09 -18.22 10.96
N GLU A 166 1.08 -17.21 11.83
CA GLU A 166 0.43 -15.92 11.55
C GLU A 166 1.01 -15.24 10.30
N LYS A 167 2.30 -15.44 10.01
CA LYS A 167 2.92 -14.97 8.77
C LYS A 167 2.46 -15.77 7.56
N VAL A 168 2.36 -17.10 7.66
CA VAL A 168 1.80 -17.95 6.58
C VAL A 168 0.36 -17.57 6.26
N ASP A 169 -0.47 -17.32 7.27
CA ASP A 169 -1.88 -16.95 7.11
C ASP A 169 -2.06 -15.59 6.44
N LYS A 170 -1.03 -14.74 6.51
CA LYS A 170 -0.94 -13.44 5.82
C LYS A 170 -0.24 -13.52 4.45
N GLY A 171 0.12 -14.72 4.00
CA GLY A 171 0.82 -14.90 2.72
C GLY A 171 2.32 -14.60 2.76
N ASP A 172 2.94 -14.49 3.94
CA ASP A 172 4.37 -14.19 4.08
C ASP A 172 5.17 -15.44 4.51
N MET A 173 5.29 -16.38 3.58
CA MET A 173 6.03 -17.63 3.79
C MET A 173 7.52 -17.38 4.07
N LYS A 174 8.09 -16.29 3.52
CA LYS A 174 9.49 -15.93 3.72
C LYS A 174 9.75 -15.51 5.17
N ALA A 175 8.91 -14.62 5.72
CA ALA A 175 9.01 -14.24 7.12
C ALA A 175 8.72 -15.43 8.04
N ALA A 176 7.70 -16.25 7.74
CA ALA A 176 7.41 -17.45 8.52
C ALA A 176 8.63 -18.37 8.65
N THR A 177 9.27 -18.67 7.53
CA THR A 177 10.49 -19.50 7.48
C THR A 177 11.64 -18.87 8.25
N ALA A 178 11.81 -17.55 8.17
CA ALA A 178 12.86 -16.85 8.90
C ALA A 178 12.65 -16.89 10.42
N ILE A 179 11.40 -16.88 10.88
CA ILE A 179 11.06 -17.01 12.31
C ILE A 179 11.37 -18.42 12.81
N VAL A 180 10.82 -19.46 12.17
CA VAL A 180 10.97 -20.84 12.67
C VAL A 180 12.40 -21.39 12.54
N LYS A 181 13.22 -20.84 11.64
CA LYS A 181 14.65 -21.18 11.53
C LYS A 181 15.47 -20.85 12.78
N GLN A 182 14.97 -19.98 13.66
CA GLN A 182 15.65 -19.57 14.88
C GLN A 182 15.42 -20.56 16.03
N ILE A 183 14.50 -21.50 15.86
CA ILE A 183 14.19 -22.51 16.86
C ILE A 183 15.35 -23.52 16.90
N PRO A 184 16.01 -23.70 18.06
CA PRO A 184 17.19 -24.56 18.17
C PRO A 184 16.82 -26.04 18.07
N ALA A 185 17.76 -26.86 17.58
CA ALA A 185 17.58 -28.31 17.43
C ALA A 185 17.37 -29.05 18.76
N GLN A 186 17.82 -28.48 19.88
CA GLN A 186 17.65 -29.01 21.23
C GLN A 186 16.25 -28.78 21.81
N SER A 187 15.40 -27.99 21.13
CA SER A 187 14.02 -27.80 21.55
C SER A 187 13.23 -29.11 21.51
N LEU A 188 12.46 -29.37 22.56
CA LEU A 188 11.54 -30.52 22.64
C LEU A 188 10.53 -30.56 21.48
N HIS A 189 10.21 -29.40 20.88
CA HIS A 189 9.25 -29.27 19.79
C HIS A 189 9.91 -29.17 18.40
N TYR A 190 11.22 -29.39 18.29
CA TYR A 190 11.94 -29.20 17.02
C TYR A 190 11.37 -30.06 15.88
N GLN A 191 11.03 -31.33 16.16
CA GLN A 191 10.44 -32.22 15.13
C GLN A 191 9.06 -31.74 14.66
N GLU A 192 8.24 -31.24 15.57
CA GLU A 192 6.92 -30.65 15.25
C GLU A 192 7.08 -29.42 14.35
N VAL A 193 8.01 -28.52 14.71
CA VAL A 193 8.34 -27.32 13.93
C VAL A 193 8.78 -27.69 12.51
N GLN A 194 9.67 -28.68 12.37
CA GLN A 194 10.15 -29.14 11.06
C GLN A 194 9.01 -29.76 10.23
N ALA A 195 8.16 -30.58 10.85
CA ALA A 195 7.01 -31.17 10.17
C ALA A 195 6.02 -30.09 9.69
N LYS A 196 5.73 -29.09 10.55
CA LYS A 196 4.83 -27.98 10.21
C LYS A 196 5.42 -27.09 9.11
N THR A 197 6.70 -26.78 9.19
CA THR A 197 7.41 -25.99 8.16
C THR A 197 7.39 -26.68 6.80
N LYS A 198 7.65 -28.00 6.75
CA LYS A 198 7.54 -28.79 5.51
C LYS A 198 6.12 -28.77 4.94
N ARG A 199 5.10 -28.86 5.79
CA ARG A 199 3.70 -28.76 5.36
C ARG A 199 3.39 -27.41 4.73
N TRP A 200 3.80 -26.31 5.38
CA TRP A 200 3.65 -24.96 4.84
C TRP A 200 4.35 -24.80 3.50
N GLN A 201 5.58 -25.31 3.36
CA GLN A 201 6.32 -25.26 2.08
C GLN A 201 5.59 -25.98 0.96
N LYS A 202 5.06 -27.19 1.23
CA LYS A 202 4.29 -27.94 0.24
C LYS A 202 3.00 -27.21 -0.18
N GLN A 203 2.27 -26.68 0.80
CA GLN A 203 1.05 -25.89 0.54
C GLN A 203 1.37 -24.63 -0.27
N TRP A 204 2.43 -23.92 0.10
CA TRP A 204 2.88 -22.71 -0.58
C TRP A 204 3.27 -22.99 -2.03
N GLN A 205 4.02 -24.07 -2.27
CA GLN A 205 4.43 -24.46 -3.62
C GLN A 205 3.22 -24.78 -4.49
N SER A 206 2.27 -25.57 -3.97
CA SER A 206 1.04 -25.92 -4.69
C SER A 206 0.19 -24.69 -5.01
N GLY A 207 -0.05 -23.81 -4.04
CA GLY A 207 -0.82 -22.58 -4.26
C GLY A 207 -0.14 -21.62 -5.25
N SER A 208 1.20 -21.50 -5.17
CA SER A 208 1.98 -20.67 -6.09
C SER A 208 1.95 -21.20 -7.53
N GLU A 209 1.94 -22.53 -7.70
CA GLU A 209 1.81 -23.16 -9.01
C GLU A 209 0.43 -22.90 -9.62
N ILE A 210 -0.63 -23.01 -8.82
CA ILE A 210 -2.00 -22.67 -9.23
C ILE A 210 -2.09 -21.20 -9.64
N GLU A 211 -1.57 -20.26 -8.83
CA GLU A 211 -1.57 -18.83 -9.20
C GLU A 211 -0.79 -18.59 -10.49
N LYS A 212 0.35 -19.25 -10.70
CA LYS A 212 1.13 -19.14 -11.95
C LYS A 212 0.33 -19.64 -13.16
N ASN A 213 -0.27 -20.84 -13.05
CA ASN A 213 -1.08 -21.43 -14.13
C ASN A 213 -2.30 -20.55 -14.44
N PHE A 214 -2.93 -19.99 -13.41
CA PHE A 214 -3.99 -19.00 -13.56
C PHE A 214 -3.53 -17.79 -14.38
N GLN A 215 -2.39 -17.18 -14.05
CA GLN A 215 -1.90 -16.02 -14.81
C GLN A 215 -1.61 -16.39 -16.28
N THR A 216 -0.97 -17.54 -16.52
CA THR A 216 -0.74 -18.04 -17.89
C THR A 216 -2.05 -18.25 -18.66
N ALA A 217 -3.09 -18.77 -18.01
CA ALA A 217 -4.40 -18.97 -18.61
C ALA A 217 -5.10 -17.64 -18.92
N ILE A 218 -5.00 -16.63 -18.04
CA ILE A 218 -5.50 -15.27 -18.28
C ILE A 218 -4.82 -14.63 -19.50
N GLU A 219 -3.49 -14.69 -19.58
CA GLU A 219 -2.72 -14.14 -20.70
C GLU A 219 -3.08 -14.81 -22.03
N ALA A 220 -3.28 -16.13 -22.01
CA ALA A 220 -3.72 -16.92 -23.15
C ALA A 220 -5.24 -16.82 -23.45
N GLN A 221 -6.00 -16.03 -22.68
CA GLN A 221 -7.46 -15.88 -22.76
C GLN A 221 -8.22 -17.21 -22.61
N ARG A 222 -7.65 -18.18 -21.89
CA ARG A 222 -8.26 -19.48 -21.58
C ARG A 222 -9.07 -19.39 -20.29
N TRP A 223 -10.22 -18.71 -20.34
CA TRP A 223 -11.04 -18.37 -19.18
C TRP A 223 -11.49 -19.57 -18.35
N GLU A 224 -11.82 -20.69 -19.01
CA GLU A 224 -12.27 -21.90 -18.32
C GLU A 224 -11.12 -22.57 -17.54
N ILE A 225 -9.92 -22.59 -18.12
CA ILE A 225 -8.73 -23.09 -17.42
C ILE A 225 -8.39 -22.19 -16.23
N ALA A 226 -8.43 -20.87 -16.42
CA ALA A 226 -8.22 -19.92 -15.32
C ALA A 226 -9.25 -20.14 -14.20
N ARG A 227 -10.53 -20.34 -14.53
CA ARG A 227 -11.57 -20.66 -13.54
C ARG A 227 -11.28 -21.96 -12.80
N GLN A 228 -10.92 -23.01 -13.51
CA GLN A 228 -10.57 -24.30 -12.91
C GLN A 228 -9.41 -24.16 -11.92
N GLU A 229 -8.38 -23.39 -12.25
CA GLU A 229 -7.27 -23.14 -11.31
C GLU A 229 -7.74 -22.42 -10.03
N VAL A 230 -8.65 -21.46 -10.15
CA VAL A 230 -9.24 -20.82 -8.97
C VAL A 230 -10.05 -21.80 -8.13
N ASP A 231 -10.78 -22.72 -8.77
CA ASP A 231 -11.55 -23.75 -8.08
C ASP A 231 -10.63 -24.76 -7.37
N ASN A 232 -9.47 -25.09 -7.94
CA ASN A 232 -8.44 -25.94 -7.31
C ASN A 232 -7.92 -25.35 -5.98
N LEU A 233 -8.02 -24.03 -5.75
CA LEU A 233 -7.67 -23.43 -4.46
C LEU A 233 -8.68 -23.73 -3.35
N TYR A 234 -9.89 -24.20 -3.68
CA TYR A 234 -10.91 -24.56 -2.69
C TYR A 234 -10.44 -25.67 -1.75
N ASP A 235 -9.77 -26.67 -2.31
CA ASP A 235 -9.24 -27.83 -1.58
C ASP A 235 -7.94 -27.50 -0.82
N SER A 236 -7.43 -26.27 -0.94
CA SER A 236 -6.25 -25.85 -0.21
C SER A 236 -6.51 -25.78 1.29
N SER A 237 -5.74 -26.56 2.03
CA SER A 237 -5.72 -26.57 3.50
C SER A 237 -5.20 -25.28 4.16
N SER A 238 -4.82 -24.26 3.39
CA SER A 238 -4.34 -22.97 3.89
C SER A 238 -5.38 -21.87 3.65
N ASP A 239 -5.76 -21.17 4.72
CA ASP A 239 -6.79 -20.11 4.66
C ASP A 239 -6.39 -18.94 3.75
N TYR A 240 -5.11 -18.61 3.69
CA TYR A 240 -4.58 -17.62 2.76
C TYR A 240 -4.95 -17.96 1.30
N TRP A 241 -4.62 -19.17 0.86
CA TRP A 241 -4.90 -19.62 -0.51
C TRP A 241 -6.39 -19.79 -0.76
N ARG A 242 -7.09 -20.43 0.19
CA ARG A 242 -8.51 -20.76 0.08
C ARG A 242 -9.38 -19.52 0.03
N PHE A 243 -9.11 -18.51 0.84
CA PHE A 243 -9.98 -17.32 0.91
C PHE A 243 -9.38 -16.12 0.20
N GLN A 244 -8.24 -15.62 0.67
CA GLN A 244 -7.68 -14.34 0.21
C GLN A 244 -7.25 -14.42 -1.26
N THR A 245 -6.42 -15.41 -1.59
CA THR A 245 -5.94 -15.54 -2.97
C THR A 245 -7.08 -15.88 -3.92
N ARG A 246 -7.94 -16.84 -3.55
CA ARG A 246 -9.08 -17.23 -4.40
C ARG A 246 -9.99 -16.05 -4.73
N GLU A 247 -10.36 -15.22 -3.74
CA GLU A 247 -11.17 -14.02 -3.97
C GLU A 247 -10.48 -13.05 -4.93
N LYS A 248 -9.19 -12.78 -4.71
CA LYS A 248 -8.38 -11.93 -5.57
C LYS A 248 -8.35 -12.46 -7.02
N LEU A 249 -8.12 -13.76 -7.22
CA LEU A 249 -8.07 -14.36 -8.57
C LEU A 249 -9.44 -14.34 -9.26
N LEU A 250 -10.54 -14.59 -8.53
CA LEU A 250 -11.90 -14.44 -9.07
C LEU A 250 -12.16 -13.02 -9.57
N ALA A 251 -11.81 -12.01 -8.75
CA ALA A 251 -11.99 -10.61 -9.11
C ALA A 251 -11.18 -10.23 -10.36
N GLN A 252 -9.93 -10.74 -10.46
CA GLN A 252 -9.09 -10.56 -11.64
C GLN A 252 -9.71 -11.22 -12.88
N LEU A 253 -10.14 -12.49 -12.79
CA LEU A 253 -10.75 -13.22 -13.90
C LEU A 253 -11.98 -12.50 -14.47
N VAL A 254 -12.88 -12.03 -13.59
CA VAL A 254 -14.07 -11.29 -14.00
C VAL A 254 -13.68 -9.99 -14.71
N ALA A 255 -12.76 -9.22 -14.10
CA ALA A 255 -12.29 -7.96 -14.68
C ALA A 255 -11.64 -8.15 -16.06
N GLU A 256 -10.86 -9.22 -16.23
CA GLU A 256 -10.24 -9.56 -17.52
C GLU A 256 -11.27 -9.93 -18.56
N ARG A 257 -12.17 -10.85 -18.25
CA ARG A 257 -13.21 -11.29 -19.20
C ARG A 257 -14.08 -10.13 -19.67
N GLU A 258 -14.53 -9.28 -18.74
CA GLU A 258 -15.28 -8.06 -19.07
C GLU A 258 -14.45 -7.10 -19.92
N GLY A 259 -13.18 -6.89 -19.56
CA GLY A 259 -12.25 -6.04 -20.30
C GLY A 259 -12.06 -6.49 -21.75
N TRP A 260 -11.87 -7.79 -21.97
CA TRP A 260 -11.72 -8.37 -23.30
C TRP A 260 -13.01 -8.29 -24.13
N GLN A 261 -14.18 -8.49 -23.51
CA GLN A 261 -15.46 -8.30 -24.20
C GLN A 261 -15.65 -6.84 -24.64
N LEU A 262 -15.35 -5.89 -23.76
CA LEU A 262 -15.40 -4.46 -24.08
C LEU A 262 -14.40 -4.09 -25.19
N LEU A 263 -13.18 -4.62 -25.12
CA LEU A 263 -12.16 -4.40 -26.15
C LEU A 263 -12.60 -4.94 -27.51
N LYS A 264 -13.14 -6.17 -27.54
CA LYS A 264 -13.65 -6.77 -28.78
C LYS A 264 -14.76 -5.91 -29.40
N ARG A 265 -15.75 -5.50 -28.60
CA ARG A 265 -16.84 -4.61 -29.05
C ARG A 265 -16.32 -3.26 -29.54
N ALA A 266 -15.34 -2.68 -28.85
CA ALA A 266 -14.71 -1.43 -29.27
C ALA A 266 -14.02 -1.58 -30.64
N ARG A 267 -13.24 -2.66 -30.83
CA ARG A 267 -12.58 -2.95 -32.12
C ARG A 267 -13.58 -3.22 -33.24
N GLU A 268 -14.65 -3.96 -32.96
CA GLU A 268 -15.74 -4.22 -33.92
C GLU A 268 -16.43 -2.93 -34.35
N SER A 269 -16.73 -2.03 -33.41
CA SER A 269 -17.29 -0.71 -33.72
C SER A 269 -16.33 0.09 -34.60
N ALA A 270 -15.04 0.17 -34.24
CA ALA A 270 -14.06 0.93 -35.01
C ALA A 270 -13.68 0.31 -36.39
N LYS A 271 -14.20 -0.88 -36.74
CA LYS A 271 -13.81 -1.63 -37.95
C LYS A 271 -13.99 -0.83 -39.24
N TYR A 272 -15.08 -0.07 -39.35
CA TYR A 272 -15.43 0.69 -40.56
C TYR A 272 -14.85 2.11 -40.58
N GLN A 273 -14.03 2.48 -39.58
CA GLN A 273 -13.33 3.76 -39.48
C GLN A 273 -14.19 5.04 -39.62
N ASN A 274 -15.51 4.95 -39.45
CA ASN A 274 -16.35 6.14 -39.37
C ASN A 274 -16.16 6.82 -38.01
N LEU A 275 -16.28 8.15 -37.99
CA LEU A 275 -15.92 8.94 -36.81
C LEU A 275 -16.84 8.68 -35.61
N GLY A 276 -18.13 8.45 -35.85
CA GLY A 276 -19.07 8.12 -34.78
C GLY A 276 -18.70 6.83 -34.06
N ASP A 277 -18.38 5.78 -34.82
CA ASP A 277 -18.00 4.48 -34.29
C ASP A 277 -16.62 4.49 -33.64
N ILE A 278 -15.66 5.25 -34.17
CA ILE A 278 -14.36 5.44 -33.52
C ILE A 278 -14.53 6.09 -32.14
N SER A 279 -15.39 7.11 -32.02
CA SER A 279 -15.67 7.75 -30.74
C SER A 279 -16.43 6.83 -29.79
N ALA A 280 -17.33 5.98 -30.29
CA ALA A 280 -17.98 4.93 -29.51
C ALA A 280 -16.96 3.89 -29.02
N ALA A 281 -16.01 3.48 -29.85
CA ALA A 281 -14.92 2.57 -29.50
C ALA A 281 -14.00 3.14 -28.40
N ILE A 282 -13.65 4.42 -28.49
CA ILE A 282 -12.92 5.13 -27.43
C ILE A 282 -13.73 5.12 -26.12
N THR A 283 -15.04 5.35 -26.19
CA THR A 283 -15.91 5.34 -25.00
C THR A 283 -15.99 3.95 -24.36
N LEU A 284 -16.13 2.89 -25.16
CA LEU A 284 -16.16 1.51 -24.69
C LEU A 284 -14.82 1.11 -24.03
N SER A 285 -13.71 1.48 -24.65
CA SER A 285 -12.38 1.16 -24.14
C SER A 285 -12.02 1.92 -22.85
N ASN A 286 -12.59 3.09 -22.60
CA ASN A 286 -12.45 3.80 -21.32
C ASN A 286 -13.14 3.09 -20.14
N ARG A 287 -14.09 2.18 -20.41
CA ARG A 287 -14.76 1.37 -19.37
C ARG A 287 -13.93 0.16 -18.93
N ILE A 288 -12.85 -0.15 -19.66
CA ILE A 288 -11.97 -1.27 -19.32
C ILE A 288 -11.17 -0.88 -18.06
N LYS A 289 -11.19 -1.76 -17.05
CA LYS A 289 -10.52 -1.53 -15.76
C LYS A 289 -9.00 -1.35 -15.94
N PRO A 290 -8.33 -0.40 -15.26
CA PRO A 290 -6.92 -0.06 -15.49
C PRO A 290 -5.89 -1.20 -15.38
N LYS A 291 -6.13 -2.16 -14.47
CA LYS A 291 -5.17 -3.21 -14.11
C LYS A 291 -5.27 -4.47 -14.98
N THR A 292 -6.00 -4.44 -16.09
CA THR A 292 -6.22 -5.63 -16.93
C THR A 292 -5.28 -5.68 -18.14
N HIS A 293 -4.97 -6.87 -18.64
CA HIS A 293 -4.25 -7.08 -19.90
C HIS A 293 -5.01 -6.47 -21.08
N ALA A 294 -6.35 -6.61 -21.08
CA ALA A 294 -7.20 -5.95 -22.06
C ALA A 294 -6.99 -4.42 -22.09
N ARG A 295 -6.70 -3.81 -20.93
CA ARG A 295 -6.47 -2.38 -20.86
C ARG A 295 -5.19 -1.93 -21.55
N THR A 296 -4.12 -2.70 -21.38
CA THR A 296 -2.83 -2.44 -22.00
C THR A 296 -2.97 -2.44 -23.52
N LEU A 297 -3.69 -3.43 -24.06
CA LEU A 297 -3.97 -3.50 -25.50
C LEU A 297 -4.89 -2.37 -25.97
N ALA A 298 -5.92 -2.06 -25.18
CA ALA A 298 -6.81 -0.93 -25.47
C ALA A 298 -6.06 0.42 -25.47
N GLN A 299 -4.96 0.56 -24.74
CA GLN A 299 -4.16 1.79 -24.74
C GLN A 299 -3.61 2.11 -26.14
N THR A 300 -3.08 1.09 -26.82
CA THR A 300 -2.57 1.18 -28.18
C THR A 300 -3.69 1.54 -29.17
N ASP A 301 -4.80 0.83 -29.10
CA ASP A 301 -5.95 1.05 -30.00
C ASP A 301 -6.54 2.45 -29.80
N ARG A 302 -6.73 2.88 -28.55
CA ARG A 302 -7.22 4.22 -28.23
C ARG A 302 -6.30 5.30 -28.73
N ASN A 303 -4.99 5.10 -28.69
CA ASN A 303 -4.07 6.07 -29.28
C ASN A 303 -4.33 6.16 -30.79
N GLN A 304 -4.37 5.03 -31.51
CA GLN A 304 -4.65 5.03 -32.96
C GLN A 304 -6.00 5.67 -33.31
N TRP A 305 -7.07 5.31 -32.59
CA TRP A 305 -8.40 5.91 -32.75
C TRP A 305 -8.40 7.41 -32.48
N SER A 306 -7.72 7.86 -31.43
CA SER A 306 -7.58 9.28 -31.11
C SER A 306 -6.86 10.06 -32.21
N GLN A 307 -5.87 9.45 -32.86
CA GLN A 307 -5.20 10.07 -34.00
C GLN A 307 -6.15 10.28 -35.19
N VAL A 308 -7.09 9.36 -35.42
CA VAL A 308 -8.13 9.53 -36.46
C VAL A 308 -9.10 10.63 -36.07
N VAL A 309 -9.53 10.68 -34.81
CA VAL A 309 -10.39 11.78 -34.30
C VAL A 309 -9.70 13.13 -34.49
N LEU A 310 -8.40 13.25 -34.18
CA LEU A 310 -7.66 14.50 -34.34
C LEU A 310 -7.52 14.94 -35.81
N LYS A 311 -7.42 13.99 -36.76
CA LYS A 311 -7.47 14.32 -38.20
C LYS A 311 -8.83 14.92 -38.56
N ALA A 312 -9.92 14.41 -38.00
CA ALA A 312 -11.25 14.97 -38.21
C ALA A 312 -11.43 16.34 -37.55
N VAL A 313 -10.86 16.55 -36.36
CA VAL A 313 -10.83 17.88 -35.72
C VAL A 313 -10.17 18.91 -36.64
N ALA A 314 -9.01 18.57 -37.21
CA ALA A 314 -8.31 19.45 -38.15
C ALA A 314 -9.17 19.77 -39.40
N LEU A 315 -9.84 18.76 -39.96
CA LEU A 315 -10.74 18.94 -41.10
C LEU A 315 -11.93 19.85 -40.76
N LYS A 316 -12.58 19.63 -39.61
CA LYS A 316 -13.70 20.46 -39.13
C LYS A 316 -13.29 21.89 -38.85
N TYR A 317 -12.09 22.08 -38.29
CA TYR A 317 -11.52 23.40 -38.09
C TYR A 317 -11.29 24.14 -39.41
N GLN A 318 -10.78 23.46 -40.44
CA GLN A 318 -10.61 24.05 -41.78
C GLN A 318 -11.94 24.47 -42.42
N GLN A 319 -13.00 23.70 -42.15
CA GLN A 319 -14.37 24.01 -42.59
C GLN A 319 -15.03 25.15 -41.78
N GLN A 320 -14.32 25.76 -40.82
CA GLN A 320 -14.85 26.72 -39.85
C GLN A 320 -15.99 26.17 -38.97
N ASP A 321 -16.17 24.85 -38.94
CA ASP A 321 -17.10 24.13 -38.07
C ASP A 321 -16.41 23.88 -36.71
N PHE A 322 -16.20 24.98 -35.97
CA PHE A 322 -15.51 24.94 -34.69
C PHE A 322 -16.29 24.19 -33.62
N THR A 323 -17.63 24.22 -33.68
CA THR A 323 -18.49 23.48 -32.75
C THR A 323 -18.22 21.97 -32.82
N SER A 324 -18.19 21.40 -34.04
CA SER A 324 -17.88 19.97 -34.22
C SER A 324 -16.42 19.66 -33.87
N ALA A 325 -15.48 20.54 -34.22
CA ALA A 325 -14.06 20.38 -33.88
C ALA A 325 -13.84 20.29 -32.36
N ILE A 326 -14.50 21.17 -31.59
CA ILE A 326 -14.48 21.17 -30.12
C ILE A 326 -15.07 19.87 -29.56
N ALA A 327 -16.22 19.43 -30.09
CA ALA A 327 -16.90 18.23 -29.62
C ALA A 327 -16.02 16.98 -29.82
N LEU A 328 -15.40 16.85 -31.00
CA LEU A 328 -14.48 15.74 -31.32
C LEU A 328 -13.21 15.78 -30.46
N ALA A 329 -12.58 16.95 -30.28
CA ALA A 329 -11.36 17.07 -29.47
C ALA A 329 -11.58 16.66 -28.00
N LYS A 330 -12.77 16.92 -27.44
CA LYS A 330 -13.14 16.51 -26.07
C LYS A 330 -13.28 14.99 -25.88
N GLN A 331 -13.48 14.24 -26.96
CA GLN A 331 -13.65 12.78 -26.90
C GLN A 331 -12.32 12.03 -26.78
N VAL A 332 -11.19 12.71 -27.02
CA VAL A 332 -9.85 12.11 -26.90
C VAL A 332 -9.53 11.83 -25.42
N PRO A 333 -9.13 10.59 -25.05
CA PRO A 333 -8.78 10.26 -23.68
C PRO A 333 -7.58 11.08 -23.18
N LYS A 334 -7.51 11.30 -21.86
CA LYS A 334 -6.42 12.08 -21.25
C LYS A 334 -5.12 11.28 -21.10
N ASP A 335 -5.20 9.96 -21.18
CA ASP A 335 -4.13 9.01 -20.89
C ASP A 335 -3.52 8.38 -22.17
N VAL A 336 -3.75 9.00 -23.32
CA VAL A 336 -3.08 8.66 -24.58
C VAL A 336 -1.98 9.68 -24.90
N PRO A 337 -0.90 9.28 -25.58
CA PRO A 337 0.20 10.19 -25.95
C PRO A 337 -0.25 11.46 -26.68
N VAL A 338 -1.30 11.37 -27.51
CA VAL A 338 -1.83 12.50 -28.29
C VAL A 338 -2.77 13.42 -27.50
N ALA A 339 -2.97 13.19 -26.20
CA ALA A 339 -3.84 14.02 -25.37
C ALA A 339 -3.39 15.49 -25.29
N GLY A 340 -2.08 15.75 -25.32
CA GLY A 340 -1.54 17.11 -25.39
C GLY A 340 -2.00 17.85 -26.66
N LEU A 341 -1.81 17.21 -27.82
CA LEU A 341 -2.26 17.74 -29.11
C LEU A 341 -3.78 17.94 -29.16
N ALA A 342 -4.56 17.06 -28.54
CA ALA A 342 -6.00 17.21 -28.42
C ALA A 342 -6.41 18.46 -27.62
N LYS A 343 -5.70 18.75 -26.51
CA LYS A 343 -5.92 19.97 -25.73
C LYS A 343 -5.59 21.22 -26.53
N ASP A 344 -4.49 21.20 -27.30
CA ASP A 344 -4.10 22.33 -28.13
C ASP A 344 -5.13 22.59 -29.24
N TRP A 345 -5.62 21.53 -29.90
CA TRP A 345 -6.72 21.63 -30.87
C TRP A 345 -8.01 22.15 -30.26
N LEU A 346 -8.34 21.72 -29.04
CA LEU A 346 -9.49 22.19 -28.30
C LEU A 346 -9.38 23.69 -28.00
N ALA A 347 -8.22 24.15 -27.49
CA ALA A 347 -7.95 25.55 -27.23
C ALA A 347 -8.03 26.39 -28.50
N LEU A 348 -7.42 25.91 -29.60
CA LEU A 348 -7.43 26.58 -30.89
C LEU A 348 -8.85 26.70 -31.46
N SER A 349 -9.64 25.63 -31.39
CA SER A 349 -11.02 25.63 -31.90
C SER A 349 -11.95 26.51 -31.05
N GLN A 350 -11.82 26.49 -29.72
CA GLN A 350 -12.59 27.37 -28.82
C GLN A 350 -12.26 28.84 -29.02
N ALA A 351 -10.97 29.17 -29.16
CA ALA A 351 -10.52 30.53 -29.43
C ALA A 351 -11.08 31.04 -30.77
N SER A 352 -11.01 30.22 -31.82
CA SER A 352 -11.53 30.58 -33.14
C SER A 352 -13.06 30.70 -33.18
N GLN A 353 -13.79 29.87 -32.43
CA GLN A 353 -15.24 30.02 -32.29
C GLN A 353 -15.61 31.36 -31.63
N LYS A 354 -14.92 31.74 -30.55
CA LYS A 354 -15.15 33.01 -29.85
C LYS A 354 -14.79 34.21 -30.72
N ALA A 355 -13.69 34.13 -31.47
CA ALA A 355 -13.28 35.22 -32.36
C ALA A 355 -14.30 35.51 -33.48
N GLN A 356 -15.23 34.59 -33.79
CA GLN A 356 -16.29 34.84 -34.77
C GLN A 356 -17.31 35.90 -34.30
N THR A 357 -17.46 36.13 -32.99
CA THR A 357 -18.40 37.13 -32.45
C THR A 357 -17.95 38.57 -32.73
N LYS A 358 -16.69 38.77 -33.15
CA LYS A 358 -16.04 40.09 -33.40
C LYS A 358 -16.14 41.05 -32.20
N GLN A 359 -16.38 40.54 -31.01
CA GLN A 359 -16.45 41.32 -29.78
C GLN A 359 -15.05 41.40 -29.14
N ASP A 360 -14.62 42.60 -28.74
CA ASP A 360 -13.29 42.83 -28.18
C ASP A 360 -12.99 41.93 -26.97
N SER A 361 -13.99 41.71 -26.10
CA SER A 361 -13.85 40.87 -24.91
C SER A 361 -13.60 39.39 -25.24
N ASP A 362 -14.19 38.89 -26.34
CA ASP A 362 -14.04 37.50 -26.78
C ASP A 362 -12.72 37.29 -27.51
N LEU A 363 -12.26 38.28 -28.28
CA LEU A 363 -10.93 38.29 -28.89
C LEU A 363 -9.83 38.28 -27.84
N LEU A 364 -9.95 39.06 -26.76
CA LEU A 364 -8.97 39.03 -25.65
C LEU A 364 -8.90 37.65 -24.97
N LYS A 365 -10.06 37.02 -24.70
CA LYS A 365 -10.12 35.65 -24.15
C LYS A 365 -9.54 34.60 -25.11
N ALA A 366 -9.79 34.76 -26.40
CA ALA A 366 -9.24 33.88 -27.44
C ALA A 366 -7.72 33.99 -27.51
N LEU A 367 -7.17 35.21 -27.46
CA LEU A 367 -5.74 35.48 -27.45
C LEU A 367 -5.04 34.88 -26.22
N SER A 368 -5.63 35.02 -25.02
CA SER A 368 -5.03 34.44 -23.81
C SER A 368 -4.96 32.91 -23.88
N ALA A 369 -5.98 32.25 -24.45
CA ALA A 369 -6.00 30.81 -24.61
C ALA A 369 -4.94 30.32 -25.61
N LEU A 370 -4.76 31.01 -26.74
CA LEU A 370 -3.77 30.61 -27.74
C LEU A 370 -2.31 30.79 -27.28
N ARG A 371 -2.03 31.78 -26.42
CA ARG A 371 -0.69 31.99 -25.86
C ARG A 371 -0.22 30.85 -24.96
N GLN A 372 -1.13 30.04 -24.44
CA GLN A 372 -0.81 28.87 -23.62
C GLN A 372 -0.35 27.66 -24.45
N ILE A 373 -0.54 27.69 -25.77
CA ILE A 373 -0.04 26.65 -26.67
C ILE A 373 1.48 26.77 -26.73
N ARG A 374 2.16 25.71 -26.25
CA ARG A 374 3.62 25.71 -26.11
C ARG A 374 4.34 25.62 -27.47
N PRO A 375 5.59 26.12 -27.59
CA PRO A 375 6.36 26.08 -28.82
C PRO A 375 6.58 24.66 -29.40
N GLU A 376 6.59 23.64 -28.55
CA GLU A 376 6.76 22.24 -28.96
C GLU A 376 5.49 21.66 -29.61
N SER A 377 4.36 22.35 -29.51
CA SER A 377 3.12 21.92 -30.14
C SER A 377 3.21 22.04 -31.66
N PRO A 378 2.79 21.01 -32.42
CA PRO A 378 2.66 21.11 -33.87
C PRO A 378 1.72 22.24 -34.33
N LEU A 379 0.83 22.73 -33.45
CA LEU A 379 -0.11 23.81 -33.74
C LEU A 379 0.42 25.20 -33.43
N TYR A 380 1.64 25.32 -32.88
CA TYR A 380 2.19 26.59 -32.42
C TYR A 380 2.22 27.65 -33.54
N LYS A 381 2.75 27.32 -34.72
CA LYS A 381 2.79 28.24 -35.86
C LYS A 381 1.40 28.73 -36.28
N GLN A 382 0.42 27.82 -36.27
CA GLN A 382 -0.96 28.15 -36.62
C GLN A 382 -1.61 29.05 -35.56
N ALA A 383 -1.33 28.79 -34.27
CA ALA A 383 -1.79 29.62 -33.17
C ALA A 383 -1.19 31.03 -33.24
N GLN A 384 0.11 31.16 -33.51
CA GLN A 384 0.78 32.47 -33.65
C GLN A 384 0.23 33.28 -34.82
N ALA A 385 -0.05 32.64 -35.97
CA ALA A 385 -0.69 33.31 -37.09
C ALA A 385 -2.07 33.88 -36.73
N LYS A 386 -2.90 33.12 -35.98
CA LYS A 386 -4.20 33.61 -35.50
C LYS A 386 -4.07 34.74 -34.49
N ILE A 387 -3.10 34.65 -33.57
CA ILE A 387 -2.78 35.71 -32.61
C ILE A 387 -2.45 37.03 -33.34
N ALA A 388 -1.61 36.98 -34.38
CA ALA A 388 -1.23 38.16 -35.15
C ALA A 388 -2.45 38.82 -35.81
N ILE A 389 -3.29 38.03 -36.48
CA ILE A 389 -4.50 38.52 -37.17
C ILE A 389 -5.47 39.17 -36.18
N TRP A 390 -5.77 38.52 -35.06
CA TRP A 390 -6.73 39.03 -34.08
C TRP A 390 -6.21 40.24 -33.30
N LYS A 391 -4.89 40.33 -33.06
CA LYS A 391 -4.28 41.51 -32.46
C LYS A 391 -4.46 42.74 -33.37
N GLN A 392 -4.27 42.58 -34.68
CA GLN A 392 -4.50 43.64 -35.65
C GLN A 392 -5.97 44.07 -35.69
N GLN A 393 -6.91 43.12 -35.67
CA GLN A 393 -8.34 43.42 -35.64
C GLN A 393 -8.74 44.26 -34.42
N LEU A 394 -8.24 43.91 -33.23
CA LEU A 394 -8.52 44.64 -32.00
C LEU A 394 -7.95 46.07 -32.03
N GLN A 395 -6.79 46.28 -32.66
CA GLN A 395 -6.21 47.61 -32.87
C GLN A 395 -7.05 48.47 -33.83
N SER A 396 -7.58 47.90 -34.90
CA SER A 396 -8.46 48.64 -35.81
C SER A 396 -9.79 49.05 -35.16
N TYR A 397 -10.40 48.20 -34.33
CA TYR A 397 -11.65 48.54 -33.64
C TYR A 397 -11.47 49.66 -32.61
N THR A 398 -10.39 49.60 -31.83
CA THR A 398 -10.06 50.65 -30.85
C THR A 398 -9.82 52.01 -31.51
N GLN A 399 -9.21 52.04 -32.70
CA GLN A 399 -9.04 53.28 -33.47
C GLN A 399 -10.36 53.84 -34.03
N GLN A 400 -11.30 52.98 -34.44
CA GLN A 400 -12.60 53.40 -34.96
C GLN A 400 -13.56 53.92 -33.88
N HIS A 401 -13.41 53.49 -32.62
CA HIS A 401 -14.23 53.96 -31.50
C HIS A 401 -13.65 55.19 -30.78
N LEU A 402 -12.43 55.61 -31.12
CA LEU A 402 -11.76 56.80 -30.58
C LEU A 402 -11.74 57.98 -31.57
N ALA A 403 -12.22 57.77 -32.80
CA ALA A 403 -12.47 58.79 -33.81
C ALA A 403 -13.97 59.05 -33.92
#